data_AF-A0A3N2IGW8-F1
#
_entry.id   AF-A0A3N2IGW8-F1
#
_cell.length_a   1.000
_cell.length_b   1.000
_cell.length_c   1.000
_cell.angle_alpha   90.00
_cell.angle_beta   90.00
_cell.angle_gamma   90.00
#
_symmetry.space_group_name_H-M   'P 1'
#
loop_
_entity.id
_entity.type
_entity.pdbx_description
1 polymer ?
#
loop_
_entity_poly.entity_id
_entity_poly.type
_entity_poly.pdbx_seq_one_letter_code
_entity_poly.pdbx_strand_id
1 'polypeptide(L)'
;MTVDARRHDEQGAGGAGRVVGDVKPQPGRFRRWYSTLHPSLQLIGLQLWLPLFFIVGFCLCYIAAFHAPHPHDVPIAVVGSSSQLGTALEEAQPGVYEVRSYADVEAARSAVTSGHAAVAWDPSSSTIYKASAHQYQVSALIPAMLTPVLEAGGATPTVTDLAPLPAYDEYGTVSLYLMLAWCIGGYMVAMFIGLMGAPLRHRTRMTVIVVGGVVISLVTNVLAGPVVGAVQGHFAELVLLGWAWIVAIGLTVNGISYFVGRFVALPAMIVFVFLSMPASGGAYPAWFMPQPFAWLNAVVVGSGITEMLKRVLYDVGPGYGRGLTMLVSYAVAGLVLTLVGKRWWEARRIRRIVTGRTTMFADAQTANREFLTAERDEVLARHGLVATDTGTIATITPEERERLERGERAVDDDQPLGDMLLGGAGGLEAEEMSTRPVDVVAGPRRGAGAEGTGRSDDRGGRGGGRGRAS
;
A
#
# COMPACT_ATOMS: atom_id res chain seq x y z
N MET A 1 55.95 52.73 27.72
CA MET A 1 55.00 53.50 26.91
C MET A 1 53.61 53.22 27.45
N THR A 2 53.07 54.21 28.15
CA THR A 2 51.84 54.19 28.96
C THR A 2 50.82 55.17 28.33
N VAL A 3 49.54 55.03 28.74
CA VAL A 3 48.42 56.03 28.65
C VAL A 3 47.67 56.02 27.29
N ASP A 4 46.33 56.11 27.09
CA ASP A 4 45.03 56.28 27.81
C ASP A 4 43.92 55.81 26.80
N ALA A 5 42.74 55.25 27.08
CA ALA A 5 41.53 55.66 27.83
C ALA A 5 40.59 56.74 27.18
N ARG A 6 39.33 56.31 26.90
CA ARG A 6 38.01 57.01 26.93
C ARG A 6 37.42 57.84 25.74
N ARG A 7 36.27 57.32 25.27
CA ARG A 7 34.90 57.89 25.06
C ARG A 7 34.65 59.23 24.31
N HIS A 8 33.77 59.22 23.30
CA HIS A 8 32.37 59.75 23.29
C HIS A 8 31.74 59.52 21.89
N ASP A 9 30.65 58.74 21.79
CA ASP A 9 29.23 59.16 21.61
C ASP A 9 28.91 59.85 20.27
N GLU A 10 28.13 59.18 19.41
CA GLU A 10 27.02 59.78 18.67
C GLU A 10 25.96 58.74 18.27
N GLN A 11 24.70 59.18 18.34
CA GLN A 11 23.45 58.44 18.43
C GLN A 11 22.77 58.19 17.06
N GLY A 12 21.87 57.19 17.03
CA GLY A 12 20.75 57.07 16.08
C GLY A 12 21.11 56.42 14.73
N ALA A 13 20.29 55.62 14.07
CA ALA A 13 18.85 55.42 14.13
C ALA A 13 18.50 54.02 13.57
N GLY A 14 17.30 53.55 13.91
CA GLY A 14 16.82 52.18 13.69
C GLY A 14 16.92 51.66 12.25
N GLY A 15 17.60 50.53 12.10
CA GLY A 15 17.39 49.61 11.00
C GLY A 15 16.43 48.53 11.44
N ALA A 16 15.12 48.78 11.33
CA ALA A 16 14.11 47.75 11.47
C ALA A 16 14.48 46.57 10.57
N GLY A 17 14.80 45.42 11.19
CA GLY A 17 15.02 44.17 10.48
C GLY A 17 13.78 43.85 9.66
N ARG A 18 13.84 44.17 8.37
CA ARG A 18 12.78 43.88 7.43
C ARG A 18 12.74 42.37 7.30
N VAL A 19 11.85 41.73 8.07
CA VAL A 19 11.48 40.33 7.88
C VAL A 19 11.03 40.23 6.43
N VAL A 20 11.92 39.72 5.57
CA VAL A 20 11.62 39.49 4.17
C VAL A 20 10.54 38.42 4.18
N GLY A 21 9.31 38.84 3.93
CA GLY A 21 8.15 37.97 3.86
C GLY A 21 8.46 36.81 2.94
N ASP A 22 8.45 35.61 3.51
CA ASP A 22 8.62 34.36 2.81
C ASP A 22 7.61 34.33 1.67
N VAL A 23 8.07 34.45 0.42
CA VAL A 23 7.20 34.49 -0.75
C VAL A 23 6.62 33.09 -0.89
N LYS A 24 5.46 32.86 -0.26
CA LYS A 24 4.74 31.60 -0.35
C LYS A 24 4.56 31.26 -1.83
N PRO A 25 4.98 30.06 -2.28
CA PRO A 25 4.88 29.67 -3.68
C PRO A 25 3.42 29.79 -4.13
N GLN A 26 3.17 30.58 -5.18
CA GLN A 26 1.80 30.83 -5.63
C GLN A 26 1.14 29.51 -6.07
N PRO A 27 -0.11 29.23 -5.63
CA PRO A 27 -0.81 28.02 -6.03
C PRO A 27 -1.09 28.02 -7.53
N GLY A 28 -0.94 26.85 -8.17
CA GLY A 28 -1.21 26.65 -9.59
C GLY A 28 -2.70 26.84 -9.94
N ARG A 29 -2.99 27.03 -11.24
CA ARG A 29 -4.33 27.35 -11.76
C ARG A 29 -5.43 26.38 -11.29
N PHE A 30 -5.15 25.07 -11.29
CA PHE A 30 -6.07 24.05 -10.79
C PHE A 30 -6.34 24.19 -9.29
N ARG A 31 -5.30 24.43 -8.47
CA ARG A 31 -5.44 24.56 -7.01
C ARG A 31 -6.25 25.80 -6.64
N ARG A 32 -6.11 26.90 -7.39
CA ARG A 32 -6.93 28.11 -7.21
C ARG A 32 -8.41 27.88 -7.52
N TRP A 33 -8.71 27.22 -8.63
CA TRP A 33 -10.08 26.85 -8.96
C TRP A 33 -10.66 25.86 -7.94
N TYR A 34 -9.88 24.86 -7.52
CA TYR A 34 -10.34 23.87 -6.55
C TYR A 34 -10.66 24.49 -5.19
N SER A 35 -9.87 25.49 -4.75
CA SER A 35 -10.12 26.21 -3.50
C SER A 35 -11.39 27.06 -3.50
N THR A 36 -12.01 27.33 -4.66
CA THR A 36 -13.30 28.05 -4.69
C THR A 36 -14.50 27.13 -4.44
N LEU A 37 -14.32 25.81 -4.45
CA LEU A 37 -15.38 24.85 -4.15
C LEU A 37 -15.65 24.78 -2.64
N HIS A 38 -16.86 24.38 -2.25
CA HIS A 38 -17.19 24.13 -0.84
C HIS A 38 -16.20 23.16 -0.18
N PRO A 39 -15.73 23.38 1.06
CA PRO A 39 -14.73 22.52 1.72
C PRO A 39 -15.11 21.03 1.72
N SER A 40 -16.38 20.71 1.96
CA SER A 40 -16.88 19.33 1.89
C SER A 40 -16.74 18.70 0.49
N LEU A 41 -16.99 19.46 -0.58
CA LEU A 41 -16.80 19.00 -1.96
C LEU A 41 -15.32 18.78 -2.29
N GLN A 42 -14.44 19.58 -1.72
CA GLN A 42 -12.99 19.38 -1.82
C GLN A 42 -12.58 18.05 -1.14
N LEU A 43 -13.10 17.75 0.04
CA LEU A 43 -12.78 16.50 0.73
C LEU A 43 -13.36 15.28 0.01
N ILE A 44 -14.60 15.36 -0.48
CA ILE A 44 -15.23 14.29 -1.27
C ILE A 44 -14.44 14.05 -2.56
N GLY A 45 -14.14 15.11 -3.31
CA GLY A 45 -13.37 15.01 -4.55
C GLY A 45 -11.99 14.38 -4.34
N LEU A 46 -11.33 14.69 -3.21
CA LEU A 46 -10.05 14.09 -2.85
C LEU A 46 -10.16 12.64 -2.33
N GLN A 47 -11.37 12.13 -2.11
CA GLN A 47 -11.60 10.74 -1.70
C GLN A 47 -12.16 9.87 -2.83
N LEU A 48 -12.76 10.47 -3.87
CA LEU A 48 -13.32 9.76 -5.05
C LEU A 48 -12.28 8.98 -5.87
N TRP A 49 -10.97 9.23 -5.70
CA TRP A 49 -9.96 8.39 -6.33
C TRP A 49 -10.01 6.93 -5.85
N LEU A 50 -10.45 6.69 -4.60
CA LEU A 50 -10.51 5.34 -4.04
C LEU A 50 -11.51 4.45 -4.79
N PRO A 51 -12.81 4.79 -4.92
CA PRO A 51 -13.74 3.97 -5.69
C PRO A 51 -13.36 3.86 -7.17
N LEU A 52 -12.84 4.92 -7.80
CA LEU A 52 -12.35 4.86 -9.17
C LEU A 52 -11.20 3.86 -9.31
N PHE A 53 -10.26 3.87 -8.36
CA PHE A 53 -9.16 2.92 -8.29
C PHE A 53 -9.67 1.48 -8.15
N PHE A 54 -10.70 1.24 -7.33
CA PHE A 54 -11.32 -0.09 -7.22
C PHE A 54 -11.90 -0.56 -8.55
N ILE A 55 -12.69 0.29 -9.23
CA ILE A 55 -13.29 -0.05 -10.53
C ILE A 55 -12.20 -0.41 -11.54
N VAL A 56 -11.16 0.43 -11.66
CA VAL A 56 -10.05 0.17 -12.58
C VAL A 56 -9.28 -1.09 -12.20
N GLY A 57 -8.98 -1.28 -10.91
CA GLY A 57 -8.27 -2.45 -10.40
C GLY A 57 -9.00 -3.77 -10.66
N PHE A 58 -10.31 -3.82 -10.40
CA PHE A 58 -11.13 -5.00 -10.70
C PHE A 58 -11.19 -5.29 -12.20
N CYS A 59 -11.41 -4.28 -13.04
CA CYS A 59 -11.41 -4.49 -14.49
C CYS A 59 -10.06 -4.99 -15.00
N LEU A 60 -8.96 -4.36 -14.61
CA LEU A 60 -7.63 -4.71 -15.12
C LEU A 60 -7.04 -5.97 -14.53
N CYS A 61 -7.31 -6.29 -13.26
CA CYS A 61 -6.72 -7.45 -12.60
C CYS A 61 -7.62 -8.69 -12.64
N TYR A 62 -8.95 -8.52 -12.59
CA TYR A 62 -9.88 -9.65 -12.42
C TYR A 62 -10.51 -9.98 -13.76
N ILE A 63 -11.09 -8.99 -14.45
CA ILE A 63 -11.67 -9.24 -15.79
C ILE A 63 -10.55 -9.67 -16.74
N ALA A 64 -9.43 -8.93 -16.80
CA ALA A 64 -8.34 -9.31 -17.70
C ALA A 64 -7.78 -10.72 -17.40
N ALA A 65 -7.68 -11.13 -16.13
CA ALA A 65 -7.15 -12.45 -15.77
C ALA A 65 -8.15 -13.60 -15.97
N PHE A 66 -9.45 -13.36 -15.72
CA PHE A 66 -10.46 -14.44 -15.67
C PHE A 66 -11.47 -14.44 -16.83
N HIS A 67 -11.49 -13.44 -17.72
CA HIS A 67 -12.47 -13.40 -18.82
C HIS A 67 -12.26 -14.50 -19.86
N ALA A 68 -11.01 -14.94 -20.08
CA ALA A 68 -10.65 -15.96 -21.06
C ALA A 68 -9.37 -16.71 -20.65
N PRO A 69 -9.39 -17.49 -19.55
CA PRO A 69 -8.23 -18.28 -19.15
C PRO A 69 -8.04 -19.42 -20.15
N HIS A 70 -6.93 -19.38 -20.89
CA HIS A 70 -6.54 -20.46 -21.80
C HIS A 70 -5.38 -21.27 -21.21
N PRO A 71 -5.48 -22.61 -21.20
CA PRO A 71 -4.37 -23.46 -20.81
C PRO A 71 -3.20 -23.27 -21.77
N HIS A 72 -2.00 -23.11 -21.23
CA HIS A 72 -0.76 -22.96 -21.98
C HIS A 72 0.33 -23.76 -21.27
N ASP A 73 1.04 -24.60 -22.01
CA ASP A 73 2.12 -25.45 -21.49
C ASP A 73 1.72 -26.23 -20.23
N VAL A 74 0.51 -26.80 -20.21
CA VAL A 74 -0.02 -27.54 -19.05
C VAL A 74 0.79 -28.83 -18.87
N PRO A 75 1.48 -29.03 -17.74
CA PRO A 75 2.35 -30.19 -17.56
C PRO A 75 1.52 -31.46 -17.41
N ILE A 76 1.69 -32.41 -18.35
CA ILE A 76 1.11 -33.75 -18.29
C ILE A 76 2.22 -34.75 -18.00
N ALA A 77 2.13 -35.46 -16.89
CA ALA A 77 3.03 -36.55 -16.59
C ALA A 77 2.62 -37.80 -17.37
N VAL A 78 3.56 -38.49 -18.02
CA VAL A 78 3.32 -39.75 -18.72
C VAL A 78 4.27 -40.80 -18.16
N VAL A 79 3.73 -41.95 -17.77
CA VAL A 79 4.54 -43.08 -17.32
C VAL A 79 5.17 -43.79 -18.52
N GLY A 80 6.49 -43.91 -18.54
CA GLY A 80 7.23 -44.51 -19.64
C GLY A 80 7.50 -43.54 -20.80
N SER A 81 7.33 -44.00 -22.05
CA SER A 81 7.63 -43.20 -23.23
C SER A 81 6.53 -42.17 -23.52
N SER A 82 6.90 -40.89 -23.56
CA SER A 82 5.99 -39.77 -23.81
C SER A 82 5.83 -39.38 -25.30
N SER A 83 6.63 -39.96 -26.20
CA SER A 83 6.80 -39.41 -27.56
C SER A 83 5.54 -39.48 -28.43
N GLN A 84 4.82 -40.61 -28.42
CA GLN A 84 3.61 -40.77 -29.25
C GLN A 84 2.44 -39.91 -28.75
N LEU A 85 2.22 -39.87 -27.44
CA LEU A 85 1.17 -39.05 -26.84
C LEU A 85 1.50 -37.55 -26.96
N GLY A 86 2.77 -37.17 -26.80
CA GLY A 86 3.23 -35.80 -27.00
C GLY A 86 2.93 -35.29 -28.41
N THR A 87 3.27 -36.06 -29.45
CA THR A 87 2.97 -35.68 -30.84
C THR A 87 1.46 -35.58 -31.09
N ALA A 88 0.68 -36.54 -30.61
CA ALA A 88 -0.79 -36.51 -30.80
C ALA A 88 -1.45 -35.31 -30.11
N LEU A 89 -0.97 -34.93 -28.92
CA LEU A 89 -1.48 -33.76 -28.19
C LEU A 89 -1.07 -32.45 -28.86
N GLU A 90 0.15 -32.36 -29.37
CA GLU A 90 0.63 -31.18 -30.08
C GLU A 90 -0.11 -31.00 -31.42
N GLU A 91 -0.41 -32.09 -32.13
CA GLU A 91 -1.23 -32.04 -33.36
C GLU A 91 -2.68 -31.64 -33.09
N ALA A 92 -3.27 -32.13 -32.00
CA ALA A 92 -4.66 -31.84 -31.66
C ALA A 92 -4.87 -30.45 -31.04
N GLN A 93 -3.92 -30.00 -30.20
CA GLN A 93 -4.00 -28.76 -29.41
C GLN A 93 -2.59 -28.14 -29.25
N PRO A 94 -2.09 -27.44 -30.29
CA PRO A 94 -0.73 -26.88 -30.28
C PRO A 94 -0.49 -25.92 -29.11
N GLY A 95 0.60 -26.11 -28.36
CA GLY A 95 1.01 -25.22 -27.25
C GLY A 95 0.14 -25.27 -26.00
N VAL A 96 -0.82 -26.20 -25.91
CA VAL A 96 -1.69 -26.36 -24.73
C VAL A 96 -1.05 -27.25 -23.67
N TYR A 97 -0.27 -28.25 -24.09
CA TYR A 97 0.23 -29.30 -23.20
C TYR A 97 1.75 -29.41 -23.25
N GLU A 98 2.37 -29.58 -22.09
CA GLU A 98 3.78 -29.92 -21.95
C GLU A 98 3.90 -31.35 -21.43
N VAL A 99 4.22 -32.32 -22.29
CA VAL A 99 4.29 -33.72 -21.89
C VAL A 99 5.66 -34.05 -21.30
N ARG A 100 5.68 -34.54 -20.06
CA ARG A 100 6.88 -34.95 -19.33
C ARG A 100 6.84 -36.45 -19.03
N SER A 101 7.90 -37.17 -19.42
CA SER A 101 8.03 -38.60 -19.10
C SER A 101 8.53 -38.80 -17.67
N TYR A 102 7.96 -39.79 -16.99
CA TYR A 102 8.38 -40.26 -15.67
C TYR A 102 8.71 -41.75 -15.75
N ALA A 103 9.72 -42.17 -14.98
CA ALA A 103 10.23 -43.54 -15.01
C ALA A 103 9.23 -44.56 -14.44
N ASP A 104 8.41 -44.14 -13.46
CA ASP A 104 7.45 -44.99 -12.79
C ASP A 104 6.15 -44.24 -12.45
N VAL A 105 5.12 -45.02 -12.10
CA VAL A 105 3.78 -44.51 -11.75
C VAL A 105 3.83 -43.68 -10.47
N GLU A 106 4.69 -44.01 -9.52
CA GLU A 106 4.74 -43.35 -8.21
C GLU A 106 5.29 -41.93 -8.33
N ALA A 107 6.34 -41.73 -9.12
CA ALA A 107 6.88 -40.42 -9.45
C ALA A 107 5.85 -39.57 -10.21
N ALA A 108 5.08 -40.17 -11.12
CA ALA A 108 4.01 -39.48 -11.83
C ALA A 108 2.86 -39.06 -10.88
N ARG A 109 2.45 -39.94 -9.96
CA ARG A 109 1.44 -39.64 -8.92
C ARG A 109 1.94 -38.55 -7.96
N SER A 110 3.21 -38.61 -7.55
CA SER A 110 3.84 -37.58 -6.73
C SER A 110 3.90 -36.24 -7.47
N ALA A 111 4.16 -36.22 -8.78
CA ALA A 111 4.16 -35.00 -9.57
C ALA A 111 2.77 -34.33 -9.61
N VAL A 112 1.70 -35.13 -9.68
CA VAL A 112 0.31 -34.62 -9.67
C VAL A 112 -0.08 -34.07 -8.30
N THR A 113 0.21 -34.81 -7.22
CA THR A 113 -0.13 -34.38 -5.84
C THR A 113 0.69 -33.19 -5.36
N SER A 114 1.95 -33.07 -5.81
CA SER A 114 2.81 -31.90 -5.51
C SER A 114 2.54 -30.69 -6.41
N GLY A 115 1.72 -30.82 -7.46
CA GLY A 115 1.41 -29.71 -8.37
C GLY A 115 2.45 -29.44 -9.45
N HIS A 116 3.40 -30.35 -9.69
CA HIS A 116 4.35 -30.26 -10.81
C HIS A 116 3.75 -30.75 -12.14
N ALA A 117 2.68 -31.53 -12.08
CA ALA A 117 1.87 -31.97 -13.22
C ALA A 117 0.37 -31.74 -12.92
N ALA A 118 -0.42 -31.41 -13.93
CA ALA A 118 -1.87 -31.26 -13.81
C ALA A 118 -2.57 -32.62 -13.71
N VAL A 119 -2.13 -33.58 -14.53
CA VAL A 119 -2.59 -34.97 -14.56
C VAL A 119 -1.42 -35.89 -14.89
N ALA A 120 -1.54 -37.17 -14.52
CA ALA A 120 -0.64 -38.22 -14.95
C ALA A 120 -1.39 -39.27 -15.77
N TRP A 121 -0.81 -39.70 -16.88
CA TRP A 121 -1.32 -40.79 -17.71
C TRP A 121 -0.45 -42.02 -17.56
N ASP A 122 -1.08 -43.15 -17.22
CA ASP A 122 -0.47 -44.48 -17.22
C ASP A 122 -1.04 -45.32 -18.37
N PRO A 123 -0.25 -45.53 -19.44
CA PRO A 123 -0.67 -46.35 -20.57
C PRO A 123 -0.93 -47.82 -20.20
N SER A 124 -0.28 -48.35 -19.16
CA SER A 124 -0.34 -49.78 -18.81
C SER A 124 -1.68 -50.16 -18.17
N SER A 125 -2.21 -49.30 -17.32
CA SER A 125 -3.52 -49.46 -16.69
C SER A 125 -4.63 -48.69 -17.40
N SER A 126 -4.30 -47.91 -18.43
CA SER A 126 -5.20 -46.93 -19.06
C SER A 126 -5.87 -46.02 -18.05
N THR A 127 -5.08 -45.40 -17.16
CA THR A 127 -5.60 -44.56 -16.07
C THR A 127 -5.03 -43.14 -16.12
N ILE A 128 -5.92 -42.15 -15.99
CA ILE A 128 -5.60 -40.75 -15.76
C ILE A 128 -5.68 -40.50 -14.25
N TYR A 129 -4.56 -40.15 -13.63
CA TYR A 129 -4.51 -39.68 -12.25
C TYR A 129 -4.63 -38.16 -12.18
N LYS A 130 -5.49 -37.68 -11.29
CA LYS A 130 -5.69 -36.26 -10.99
C LYS A 130 -5.61 -35.98 -9.49
N ALA A 131 -5.52 -34.71 -9.10
CA ALA A 131 -5.62 -34.28 -7.70
C ALA A 131 -6.59 -33.10 -7.58
N SER A 132 -7.85 -33.36 -7.23
CA SER A 132 -8.86 -32.30 -7.16
C SER A 132 -8.61 -31.29 -6.04
N ALA A 133 -8.04 -31.74 -4.93
CA ALA A 133 -7.68 -30.86 -3.82
C ALA A 133 -6.52 -29.91 -4.14
N HIS A 134 -5.65 -30.27 -5.10
CA HIS A 134 -4.62 -29.35 -5.56
C HIS A 134 -5.21 -28.26 -6.45
N GLN A 135 -6.08 -28.63 -7.41
CA GLN A 135 -6.77 -27.65 -8.25
C GLN A 135 -8.05 -28.19 -8.92
N TYR A 136 -9.20 -27.84 -8.38
CA TYR A 136 -10.52 -28.34 -8.83
C TYR A 136 -10.81 -28.07 -10.30
N GLN A 137 -10.64 -26.83 -10.76
CA GLN A 137 -10.99 -26.44 -12.15
C GLN A 137 -10.18 -27.23 -13.18
N VAL A 138 -8.89 -27.46 -12.91
CA VAL A 138 -7.98 -28.16 -13.81
C VAL A 138 -8.17 -29.67 -13.73
N SER A 139 -8.44 -30.20 -12.53
CA SER A 139 -8.71 -31.63 -12.35
C SER A 139 -10.03 -32.08 -13.01
N ALA A 140 -10.96 -31.16 -13.28
CA ALA A 140 -12.15 -31.43 -14.07
C ALA A 140 -11.91 -31.26 -15.58
N LEU A 141 -11.28 -30.16 -16.00
CA LEU A 141 -11.14 -29.78 -17.41
C LEU A 141 -10.14 -30.64 -18.18
N ILE A 142 -8.93 -30.87 -17.62
CA ILE A 142 -7.85 -31.53 -18.37
C ILE A 142 -8.18 -32.99 -18.71
N PRO A 143 -8.73 -33.82 -17.80
CA PRO A 143 -9.18 -35.16 -18.18
C PRO A 143 -10.24 -35.14 -19.28
N ALA A 144 -11.19 -34.19 -19.25
CA ALA A 144 -12.23 -34.08 -20.27
C ALA A 144 -11.67 -33.73 -21.65
N MET A 145 -10.59 -32.93 -21.71
CA MET A 145 -9.90 -32.62 -22.97
C MET A 145 -8.96 -33.75 -23.43
N LEU A 146 -8.37 -34.49 -22.50
CA LEU A 146 -7.41 -35.56 -22.79
C LEU A 146 -8.10 -36.86 -23.24
N THR A 147 -9.26 -37.20 -22.65
CA THR A 147 -9.99 -38.45 -22.94
C THR A 147 -10.27 -38.68 -24.43
N PRO A 148 -10.82 -37.71 -25.20
CA PRO A 148 -11.08 -37.93 -26.63
C PRO A 148 -9.82 -38.23 -27.46
N VAL A 149 -8.68 -37.64 -27.09
CA VAL A 149 -7.39 -37.88 -27.76
C VAL A 149 -6.88 -39.29 -27.46
N LEU A 150 -7.02 -39.74 -26.22
CA LEU A 150 -6.65 -41.11 -25.81
C LEU A 150 -7.57 -42.17 -26.44
N GLU A 151 -8.87 -41.90 -26.53
CA GLU A 151 -9.85 -42.77 -27.20
C GLU A 151 -9.59 -42.88 -28.71
N ALA A 152 -9.23 -41.78 -29.37
CA ALA A 152 -8.79 -41.82 -30.77
C ALA A 152 -7.52 -42.66 -30.97
N GLY A 153 -6.65 -42.73 -29.95
CA GLY A 153 -5.48 -43.60 -29.90
C GLY A 153 -5.78 -45.06 -29.52
N GLY A 154 -7.05 -45.42 -29.28
CA GLY A 154 -7.48 -46.78 -28.95
C GLY A 154 -7.43 -47.15 -27.46
N ALA A 155 -7.18 -46.20 -26.56
CA ALA A 155 -7.23 -46.41 -25.11
C ALA A 155 -8.62 -46.10 -24.53
N THR A 156 -9.02 -46.77 -23.46
CA THR A 156 -10.25 -46.46 -22.71
C THR A 156 -9.87 -45.90 -21.33
N PRO A 157 -9.66 -44.58 -21.21
CA PRO A 157 -9.09 -44.00 -20.01
C PRO A 157 -10.07 -44.03 -18.83
N THR A 158 -9.59 -44.48 -17.69
CA THR A 158 -10.28 -44.39 -16.39
C THR A 158 -9.71 -43.22 -15.58
N VAL A 159 -10.56 -42.40 -14.95
CA VAL A 159 -10.09 -41.25 -14.16
C VAL A 159 -10.06 -41.63 -12.68
N THR A 160 -8.89 -41.54 -12.05
CA THR A 160 -8.68 -41.78 -10.62
C THR A 160 -8.21 -40.51 -9.94
N ASP A 161 -8.87 -40.11 -8.85
CA ASP A 161 -8.47 -38.97 -8.05
C ASP A 161 -7.57 -39.41 -6.89
N LEU A 162 -6.35 -38.89 -6.84
CA LEU A 162 -5.37 -39.16 -5.78
C LEU A 162 -5.62 -38.34 -4.52
N ALA A 163 -6.26 -37.18 -4.66
CA ALA A 163 -6.52 -36.25 -3.57
C ALA A 163 -7.92 -35.64 -3.73
N PRO A 164 -8.98 -36.41 -3.40
CA PRO A 164 -10.34 -35.92 -3.47
C PRO A 164 -10.58 -34.81 -2.44
N LEU A 165 -11.44 -33.86 -2.79
CA LEU A 165 -11.83 -32.78 -1.88
C LEU A 165 -12.80 -33.30 -0.80
N PRO A 166 -12.73 -32.73 0.42
CA PRO A 166 -13.66 -33.09 1.49
C PRO A 166 -15.07 -32.55 1.22
N ALA A 167 -16.09 -33.19 1.80
CA ALA A 167 -17.50 -32.81 1.59
C ALA A 167 -17.86 -31.39 2.08
N TYR A 168 -17.07 -30.81 2.98
CA TYR A 168 -17.27 -29.44 3.47
C TYR A 168 -16.57 -28.37 2.60
N ASP A 169 -15.83 -28.77 1.56
CA ASP A 169 -15.20 -27.88 0.58
C ASP A 169 -15.16 -28.52 -0.82
N GLU A 170 -16.33 -28.75 -1.39
CA GLU A 170 -16.49 -29.46 -2.67
C GLU A 170 -15.75 -28.81 -3.85
N TYR A 171 -15.45 -27.50 -3.76
CA TYR A 171 -14.79 -26.73 -4.82
C TYR A 171 -13.33 -26.34 -4.49
N GLY A 172 -12.82 -26.69 -3.30
CA GLY A 172 -11.45 -26.34 -2.88
C GLY A 172 -11.23 -24.84 -2.66
N THR A 173 -12.30 -24.08 -2.45
CA THR A 173 -12.27 -22.59 -2.44
C THR A 173 -11.91 -22.01 -1.08
N VAL A 174 -11.97 -22.81 -0.01
CA VAL A 174 -11.68 -22.36 1.36
C VAL A 174 -10.26 -21.82 1.46
N SER A 175 -9.29 -22.48 0.83
CA SER A 175 -7.89 -22.03 0.78
C SER A 175 -7.74 -20.63 0.15
N LEU A 176 -8.46 -20.37 -0.96
CA LEU A 176 -8.47 -19.08 -1.64
C LEU A 176 -9.06 -17.98 -0.74
N TYR A 177 -10.19 -18.25 -0.08
CA TYR A 177 -10.85 -17.25 0.77
C TYR A 177 -10.08 -16.97 2.07
N LEU A 178 -9.46 -17.98 2.68
CA LEU A 178 -8.57 -17.78 3.82
C LEU A 178 -7.36 -16.93 3.44
N MET A 179 -6.74 -17.20 2.28
CA MET A 179 -5.65 -16.39 1.75
C MET A 179 -6.08 -14.93 1.57
N LEU A 180 -7.24 -14.69 0.95
CA LEU A 180 -7.78 -13.35 0.78
C LEU A 180 -8.06 -12.66 2.12
N ALA A 181 -8.65 -13.37 3.08
CA ALA A 181 -8.94 -12.84 4.42
C ALA A 181 -7.66 -12.43 5.15
N TRP A 182 -6.60 -13.24 5.11
CA TRP A 182 -5.31 -12.93 5.72
C TRP A 182 -4.62 -11.75 5.03
N CYS A 183 -4.67 -11.69 3.69
CA CYS A 183 -4.16 -10.55 2.92
C CYS A 183 -4.86 -9.25 3.31
N ILE A 184 -6.19 -9.24 3.33
CA ILE A 184 -6.99 -8.07 3.70
C ILE A 184 -6.72 -7.68 5.16
N GLY A 185 -6.66 -8.66 6.08
CA GLY A 185 -6.39 -8.43 7.49
C GLY A 185 -5.05 -7.72 7.73
N GLY A 186 -3.96 -8.26 7.17
CA GLY A 186 -2.62 -7.67 7.30
C GLY A 186 -2.51 -6.30 6.66
N TYR A 187 -3.11 -6.15 5.47
CA TYR A 187 -3.18 -4.89 4.76
C TYR A 187 -3.93 -3.81 5.55
N MET A 188 -5.15 -4.09 6.02
CA MET A 188 -6.02 -3.08 6.65
C MET A 188 -5.44 -2.58 7.96
N VAL A 189 -4.90 -3.47 8.80
CA VAL A 189 -4.25 -3.09 10.06
C VAL A 189 -3.12 -2.09 9.80
N ALA A 190 -2.20 -2.43 8.89
CA ALA A 190 -1.07 -1.58 8.58
C ALA A 190 -1.46 -0.31 7.82
N MET A 191 -2.48 -0.36 6.97
CA MET A 191 -3.04 0.82 6.31
C MET A 191 -3.56 1.82 7.34
N PHE A 192 -4.39 1.39 8.29
CA PHE A 192 -4.91 2.30 9.32
C PHE A 192 -3.82 2.85 10.23
N ILE A 193 -2.80 2.05 10.55
CA ILE A 193 -1.59 2.53 11.25
C ILE A 193 -0.87 3.60 10.40
N GLY A 194 -0.75 3.41 9.09
CA GLY A 194 -0.16 4.40 8.19
C GLY A 194 -0.98 5.69 8.08
N LEU A 195 -2.32 5.59 8.07
CA LEU A 195 -3.23 6.73 7.91
C LEU A 195 -3.44 7.52 9.22
N MET A 196 -3.62 6.82 10.33
CA MET A 196 -4.04 7.40 11.62
C MET A 196 -2.95 7.28 12.69
N GLY A 197 -2.02 6.35 12.56
CA GLY A 197 -0.95 6.09 13.53
C GLY A 197 0.23 7.06 13.44
N ALA A 198 0.13 8.15 12.68
CA ALA A 198 1.17 9.18 12.56
C ALA A 198 1.82 9.61 13.91
N PRO A 199 1.06 9.86 14.99
CA PRO A 199 1.64 10.23 16.29
C PRO A 199 2.14 9.04 17.14
N LEU A 200 1.84 7.80 16.76
CA LEU A 200 2.20 6.62 17.55
C LEU A 200 3.71 6.34 17.50
N ARG A 201 4.25 5.94 18.66
CA ARG A 201 5.61 5.40 18.77
C ARG A 201 5.78 4.17 17.88
N HIS A 202 6.98 4.01 17.33
CA HIS A 202 7.29 2.88 16.46
C HIS A 202 7.03 1.52 17.13
N ARG A 203 7.39 1.38 18.41
CA ARG A 203 7.15 0.16 19.19
C ARG A 203 5.65 -0.17 19.24
N THR A 204 4.82 0.83 19.56
CA THR A 204 3.36 0.67 19.59
C THR A 204 2.80 0.24 18.24
N ARG A 205 3.28 0.81 17.12
CA ARG A 205 2.87 0.39 15.78
C ARG A 205 3.17 -1.09 15.52
N MET A 206 4.38 -1.53 15.87
CA MET A 206 4.77 -2.94 15.72
C MET A 206 3.92 -3.85 16.62
N THR A 207 3.68 -3.44 17.86
CA THR A 207 2.80 -4.18 18.79
C THR A 207 1.39 -4.32 18.24
N VAL A 208 0.81 -3.26 17.66
CA VAL A 208 -0.54 -3.33 17.06
C VAL A 208 -0.55 -4.27 15.85
N ILE A 209 0.49 -4.29 15.01
CA ILE A 209 0.59 -5.24 13.90
C ILE A 209 0.65 -6.69 14.41
N VAL A 210 1.50 -6.94 15.40
CA VAL A 210 1.71 -8.29 15.94
C VAL A 210 0.47 -8.80 16.68
N VAL A 211 -0.05 -8.03 17.64
CA VAL A 211 -1.22 -8.39 18.45
C VAL A 211 -2.49 -8.39 17.61
N GLY A 212 -2.68 -7.36 16.78
CA GLY A 212 -3.79 -7.30 15.83
C GLY A 212 -3.77 -8.48 14.87
N GLY A 213 -2.59 -8.91 14.43
CA GLY A 213 -2.43 -10.11 13.61
C GLY A 213 -2.88 -11.39 14.30
N VAL A 214 -2.55 -11.56 15.59
CA VAL A 214 -3.03 -12.72 16.38
C VAL A 214 -4.55 -12.70 16.47
N VAL A 215 -5.13 -11.55 16.82
CA VAL A 215 -6.59 -11.40 16.97
C VAL A 215 -7.30 -11.69 15.65
N ILE A 216 -6.84 -11.11 14.54
CA ILE A 216 -7.45 -11.35 13.22
C ILE A 216 -7.30 -12.82 12.84
N SER A 217 -6.13 -13.41 13.02
CA SER A 217 -5.93 -14.83 12.70
C SER A 217 -6.85 -15.73 13.53
N LEU A 218 -6.98 -15.49 14.83
CA LEU A 218 -7.91 -16.22 15.70
C LEU A 218 -9.35 -16.07 15.20
N VAL A 219 -9.81 -14.84 14.94
CA VAL A 219 -11.17 -14.59 14.46
C VAL A 219 -11.41 -15.28 13.12
N THR A 220 -10.51 -15.14 12.15
CA THR A 220 -10.65 -15.79 10.84
C THR A 220 -10.71 -17.31 10.96
N ASN A 221 -9.86 -17.93 11.78
CA ASN A 221 -9.83 -19.38 11.95
C ASN A 221 -11.00 -19.91 12.80
N VAL A 222 -11.47 -19.16 13.81
CA VAL A 222 -12.68 -19.51 14.58
C VAL A 222 -13.92 -19.45 13.68
N LEU A 223 -14.01 -18.43 12.82
CA LEU A 223 -15.11 -18.31 11.87
C LEU A 223 -15.05 -19.43 10.82
N ALA A 224 -13.90 -19.67 10.20
CA ALA A 224 -13.75 -20.68 9.15
C ALA A 224 -13.93 -22.12 9.67
N GLY A 225 -13.40 -22.43 10.86
CA GLY A 225 -13.49 -23.76 11.46
C GLY A 225 -14.79 -23.94 12.28
N PRO A 226 -14.79 -23.65 13.59
CA PRO A 226 -15.93 -23.91 14.47
C PRO A 226 -17.29 -23.33 14.06
N VAL A 227 -17.35 -22.14 13.47
CA VAL A 227 -18.63 -21.45 13.19
C VAL A 227 -19.21 -21.88 11.85
N VAL A 228 -18.42 -21.83 10.78
CA VAL A 228 -18.88 -22.20 9.43
C VAL A 228 -18.75 -23.70 9.16
N GLY A 229 -17.79 -24.39 9.80
CA GLY A 229 -17.52 -25.80 9.56
C GLY A 229 -16.71 -26.08 8.29
N ALA A 230 -16.14 -25.06 7.66
CA ALA A 230 -15.41 -25.17 6.39
C ALA A 230 -13.99 -25.74 6.54
N VAL A 231 -13.48 -25.78 7.77
CA VAL A 231 -12.17 -26.35 8.10
C VAL A 231 -12.29 -27.26 9.31
N GLN A 232 -11.75 -28.47 9.19
CA GLN A 232 -11.70 -29.45 10.28
C GLN A 232 -10.26 -29.82 10.58
N GLY A 233 -9.90 -29.86 11.86
CA GLY A 233 -8.51 -30.09 12.29
C GLY A 233 -7.61 -28.86 12.08
N HIS A 234 -6.33 -29.00 12.45
CA HIS A 234 -5.26 -28.02 12.16
C HIS A 234 -5.44 -26.58 12.71
N PHE A 235 -6.36 -26.36 13.65
CA PHE A 235 -6.66 -25.02 14.16
C PHE A 235 -5.42 -24.24 14.64
N ALA A 236 -4.56 -24.87 15.44
CA ALA A 236 -3.35 -24.23 15.95
C ALA A 236 -2.36 -23.87 14.82
N GLU A 237 -2.21 -24.76 13.84
CA GLU A 237 -1.32 -24.55 12.69
C GLU A 237 -1.82 -23.41 11.80
N LEU A 238 -3.12 -23.36 11.51
CA LEU A 238 -3.72 -22.29 10.71
C LEU A 238 -3.73 -20.93 11.43
N VAL A 239 -3.85 -20.92 12.76
CA VAL A 239 -3.68 -19.70 13.56
C VAL A 239 -2.24 -19.20 13.49
N LEU A 240 -1.25 -20.07 13.64
CA LEU A 240 0.16 -19.66 13.55
C LEU A 240 0.53 -19.18 12.15
N LEU A 241 0.09 -19.89 11.11
CA LEU A 241 0.34 -19.51 9.72
C LEU A 241 -0.37 -18.21 9.34
N GLY A 242 -1.64 -18.07 9.70
CA GLY A 242 -2.41 -16.86 9.45
C GLY A 242 -1.80 -15.67 10.18
N TRP A 243 -1.43 -15.83 11.45
CA TRP A 243 -0.74 -14.79 12.21
C TRP A 243 0.56 -14.37 11.54
N ALA A 244 1.42 -15.31 11.17
CA ALA A 244 2.71 -15.02 10.55
C ALA A 244 2.55 -14.23 9.24
N TRP A 245 1.64 -14.66 8.36
CA TRP A 245 1.36 -13.97 7.10
C TRP A 245 0.74 -12.59 7.30
N ILE A 246 -0.24 -12.45 8.20
CA ILE A 246 -0.85 -11.16 8.53
C ILE A 246 0.21 -10.18 9.03
N VAL A 247 1.15 -10.65 9.87
CA VAL A 247 2.28 -9.83 10.35
C VAL A 247 3.25 -9.48 9.21
N ALA A 248 3.65 -10.42 8.36
CA ALA A 248 4.57 -10.15 7.26
C ALA A 248 4.01 -9.12 6.27
N ILE A 249 2.72 -9.24 5.94
CA ILE A 249 1.99 -8.27 5.10
C ILE A 249 1.91 -6.93 5.82
N GLY A 250 1.51 -6.94 7.10
CA GLY A 250 1.38 -5.72 7.90
C GLY A 250 2.71 -4.95 8.03
N LEU A 251 3.82 -5.64 8.26
CA LEU A 251 5.16 -5.05 8.30
C LEU A 251 5.54 -4.43 6.95
N THR A 252 5.25 -5.12 5.84
CA THR A 252 5.54 -4.61 4.49
C THR A 252 4.73 -3.36 4.17
N VAL A 253 3.41 -3.40 4.41
CA VAL A 253 2.51 -2.26 4.18
C VAL A 253 2.88 -1.08 5.08
N ASN A 254 3.21 -1.33 6.35
CA ASN A 254 3.68 -0.29 7.25
C ASN A 254 5.00 0.32 6.74
N GLY A 255 5.94 -0.47 6.25
CA GLY A 255 7.18 0.01 5.64
C GLY A 255 6.92 0.91 4.42
N ILE A 256 6.03 0.50 3.52
CA ILE A 256 5.62 1.29 2.35
C ILE A 256 4.96 2.62 2.77
N SER A 257 4.22 2.62 3.88
CA SER A 257 3.52 3.80 4.38
C SER A 257 4.43 5.01 4.62
N TYR A 258 5.70 4.78 4.99
CA TYR A 258 6.67 5.85 5.19
C TYR A 258 6.99 6.61 3.90
N PHE A 259 6.96 5.94 2.75
CA PHE A 259 7.31 6.51 1.45
C PHE A 259 6.12 7.16 0.76
N VAL A 260 4.97 6.49 0.81
CA VAL A 260 3.77 6.84 0.05
C VAL A 260 2.77 7.67 0.88
N GLY A 261 2.91 7.67 2.21
CA GLY A 261 2.05 8.41 3.12
C GLY A 261 0.60 7.93 3.06
N ARG A 262 -0.37 8.87 3.02
CA ARG A 262 -1.81 8.56 2.99
C ARG A 262 -2.24 7.70 1.79
N PHE A 263 -1.47 7.72 0.69
CA PHE A 263 -1.76 6.89 -0.48
C PHE A 263 -1.26 5.44 -0.35
N VAL A 264 -0.75 5.02 0.82
CA VAL A 264 -0.30 3.64 1.08
C VAL A 264 -1.33 2.59 0.70
N ALA A 265 -2.61 2.93 0.82
CA ALA A 265 -3.71 2.06 0.45
C ALA A 265 -3.59 1.56 -1.00
N LEU A 266 -3.13 2.39 -1.94
CA LEU A 266 -3.08 2.09 -3.36
C LEU A 266 -2.02 1.03 -3.73
N PRO A 267 -0.70 1.23 -3.49
CA PRO A 267 0.30 0.23 -3.82
C PRO A 267 0.13 -1.04 -2.99
N ALA A 268 -0.30 -0.92 -1.73
CA ALA A 268 -0.55 -2.08 -0.89
C ALA A 268 -1.73 -2.92 -1.42
N MET A 269 -2.84 -2.29 -1.82
CA MET A 269 -3.97 -3.01 -2.41
C MET A 269 -3.59 -3.67 -3.74
N ILE A 270 -2.81 -2.99 -4.58
CA ILE A 270 -2.31 -3.58 -5.84
C ILE A 270 -1.54 -4.87 -5.55
N VAL A 271 -0.56 -4.81 -4.65
CA VAL A 271 0.36 -5.94 -4.39
C VAL A 271 -0.32 -7.08 -3.63
N PHE A 272 -1.03 -6.77 -2.55
CA PHE A 272 -1.53 -7.79 -1.62
C PHE A 272 -2.95 -8.27 -1.91
N VAL A 273 -3.72 -7.55 -2.72
CA VAL A 273 -5.10 -7.92 -3.06
C VAL A 273 -5.25 -8.14 -4.56
N PHE A 274 -5.07 -7.09 -5.37
CA PHE A 274 -5.41 -7.15 -6.79
C PHE A 274 -4.53 -8.10 -7.60
N LEU A 275 -3.20 -8.06 -7.39
CA LEU A 275 -2.27 -8.98 -8.05
C LEU A 275 -2.24 -10.34 -7.35
N SER A 276 -2.44 -10.35 -6.03
CA SER A 276 -2.36 -11.55 -5.21
C SER A 276 -3.41 -12.58 -5.60
N MET A 277 -4.65 -12.18 -5.86
CA MET A 277 -5.72 -13.15 -6.13
C MET A 277 -5.54 -13.88 -7.48
N PRO A 278 -5.36 -13.20 -8.63
CA PRO A 278 -5.11 -13.87 -9.91
C PRO A 278 -3.80 -14.67 -9.94
N ALA A 279 -2.72 -14.14 -9.36
CA ALA A 279 -1.41 -14.80 -9.37
C ALA A 279 -1.23 -15.80 -8.21
N SER A 280 -2.22 -16.01 -7.34
CA SER A 280 -2.10 -16.90 -6.17
C SER A 280 -2.00 -18.39 -6.52
N GLY A 281 -2.50 -18.82 -7.68
CA GLY A 281 -2.69 -20.26 -7.91
C GLY A 281 -3.90 -20.85 -7.16
N GLY A 282 -4.72 -20.03 -6.49
CA GLY A 282 -5.88 -20.49 -5.72
C GLY A 282 -7.11 -20.77 -6.59
N ALA A 283 -7.43 -19.89 -7.53
CA ALA A 283 -8.56 -20.09 -8.45
C ALA A 283 -8.17 -20.92 -9.67
N TYR A 284 -7.08 -20.52 -10.33
CA TYR A 284 -6.49 -21.20 -11.47
C TYR A 284 -4.97 -21.28 -11.27
N PRO A 285 -4.30 -22.33 -11.77
CA PRO A 285 -2.86 -22.45 -11.63
C PRO A 285 -2.15 -21.51 -12.59
N ALA A 286 -0.84 -21.32 -12.40
CA ALA A 286 -0.06 -20.35 -13.17
C ALA A 286 -0.18 -20.55 -14.69
N TRP A 287 -0.23 -21.81 -15.16
CA TRP A 287 -0.38 -22.19 -16.58
C TRP A 287 -1.80 -22.00 -17.17
N PHE A 288 -2.73 -21.38 -16.45
CA PHE A 288 -4.01 -20.90 -16.98
C PHE A 288 -4.09 -19.36 -17.01
N MET A 289 -3.12 -18.69 -16.37
CA MET A 289 -3.14 -17.25 -16.19
C MET A 289 -2.34 -16.54 -17.28
N PRO A 290 -2.87 -15.49 -17.92
CA PRO A 290 -2.11 -14.73 -18.91
C PRO A 290 -0.92 -14.03 -18.25
N GLN A 291 0.14 -13.76 -19.02
CA GLN A 291 1.21 -12.87 -18.58
C GLN A 291 0.64 -11.46 -18.34
N PRO A 292 1.02 -10.77 -17.25
CA PRO A 292 2.13 -11.06 -16.32
C PRO A 292 1.75 -11.89 -15.08
N PHE A 293 0.49 -12.33 -14.91
CA PHE A 293 0.01 -12.99 -13.69
C PHE A 293 0.68 -14.35 -13.45
N ALA A 294 0.92 -15.12 -14.52
CA ALA A 294 1.68 -16.37 -14.43
C ALA A 294 3.08 -16.15 -13.86
N TRP A 295 3.82 -15.14 -14.35
CA TRP A 295 5.14 -14.79 -13.82
C TRP A 295 5.06 -14.29 -12.36
N LEU A 296 4.05 -13.48 -12.03
CA LEU A 296 3.84 -12.97 -10.68
C LEU A 296 3.61 -14.07 -9.65
N ASN A 297 3.16 -15.28 -10.05
CA ASN A 297 2.99 -16.39 -9.13
C ASN A 297 4.27 -16.70 -8.33
N ALA A 298 5.45 -16.51 -8.93
CA ALA A 298 6.73 -16.78 -8.26
C ALA A 298 7.09 -15.78 -7.15
N VAL A 299 6.38 -14.65 -7.02
CA VAL A 299 6.74 -13.57 -6.08
C VAL A 299 5.55 -13.14 -5.21
N VAL A 300 4.32 -13.25 -5.71
CA VAL A 300 3.16 -12.71 -5.01
C VAL A 300 2.86 -13.45 -3.72
N VAL A 301 2.50 -12.71 -2.67
CA VAL A 301 2.15 -13.26 -1.34
C VAL A 301 1.08 -14.35 -1.41
N GLY A 302 0.07 -14.17 -2.25
CA GLY A 302 -1.03 -15.11 -2.38
C GLY A 302 -0.60 -16.52 -2.79
N SER A 303 0.49 -16.67 -3.55
CA SER A 303 0.96 -18.00 -3.95
C SER A 303 1.57 -18.75 -2.79
N GLY A 304 2.43 -18.09 -2.00
CA GLY A 304 3.01 -18.66 -0.79
C GLY A 304 1.94 -19.04 0.24
N ILE A 305 0.92 -18.21 0.44
CA ILE A 305 -0.18 -18.52 1.37
C ILE A 305 -0.99 -19.72 0.87
N THR A 306 -1.40 -19.71 -0.40
CA THR A 306 -2.26 -20.75 -0.98
C THR A 306 -1.57 -22.11 -0.97
N GLU A 307 -0.29 -22.16 -1.31
CA GLU A 307 0.53 -23.37 -1.29
C GLU A 307 0.60 -23.99 0.11
N MET A 308 0.87 -23.18 1.13
CA MET A 308 0.89 -23.63 2.52
C MET A 308 -0.50 -24.06 3.01
N LEU A 309 -1.56 -23.34 2.64
CA LEU A 309 -2.93 -23.70 2.99
C LEU A 309 -3.35 -25.02 2.38
N LYS A 310 -3.06 -25.26 1.10
CA LYS A 310 -3.37 -26.52 0.42
C LYS A 310 -2.61 -27.70 1.05
N ARG A 311 -1.38 -27.47 1.51
CA ARG A 311 -0.59 -28.46 2.24
C ARG A 311 -1.22 -28.80 3.60
N VAL A 312 -1.66 -27.80 4.36
CA VAL A 312 -2.28 -28.03 5.68
C VAL A 312 -3.67 -28.67 5.57
N LEU A 313 -4.49 -28.18 4.63
CA LEU A 313 -5.89 -28.57 4.54
C LEU A 313 -6.10 -29.88 3.80
N TYR A 314 -5.25 -30.19 2.81
CA TYR A 314 -5.47 -31.34 1.93
C TYR A 314 -4.21 -32.20 1.68
N ASP A 315 -3.09 -31.91 2.34
CA ASP A 315 -1.80 -32.61 2.18
C ASP A 315 -1.23 -32.62 0.75
N VAL A 316 -1.56 -31.60 -0.05
CA VAL A 316 -1.10 -31.43 -1.45
C VAL A 316 -0.18 -30.22 -1.63
N GLY A 317 0.62 -30.23 -2.69
CA GLY A 317 1.55 -29.15 -3.07
C GLY A 317 3.03 -29.43 -2.78
N PRO A 318 3.94 -28.54 -3.21
CA PRO A 318 5.40 -28.73 -3.16
C PRO A 318 6.01 -28.69 -1.75
N GLY A 319 5.23 -28.33 -0.73
CA GLY A 319 5.62 -28.25 0.68
C GLY A 319 5.63 -26.82 1.23
N TYR A 320 6.23 -26.62 2.40
CA TYR A 320 6.24 -25.31 3.09
C TYR A 320 7.43 -24.42 2.72
N GLY A 321 8.47 -24.97 2.09
CA GLY A 321 9.76 -24.28 1.92
C GLY A 321 9.63 -22.96 1.16
N ARG A 322 8.97 -22.98 -0.01
CA ARG A 322 8.74 -21.77 -0.82
C ARG A 322 7.90 -20.74 -0.06
N GLY A 323 6.76 -21.14 0.49
CA GLY A 323 5.89 -20.26 1.27
C GLY A 323 6.59 -19.60 2.45
N LEU A 324 7.41 -20.35 3.20
CA LEU A 324 8.20 -19.82 4.32
C LEU A 324 9.30 -18.84 3.85
N THR A 325 9.98 -19.13 2.74
CA THR A 325 10.98 -18.20 2.20
C THR A 325 10.34 -16.88 1.75
N MET A 326 9.15 -16.93 1.16
CA MET A 326 8.38 -15.74 0.81
C MET A 326 7.94 -14.97 2.05
N LEU A 327 7.39 -15.67 3.04
CA LEU A 327 6.97 -15.07 4.31
C LEU A 327 8.12 -14.28 4.96
N VAL A 328 9.30 -14.91 5.08
CA VAL A 328 10.49 -14.29 5.65
C VAL A 328 10.98 -13.14 4.79
N SER A 329 11.00 -13.27 3.46
CA SER A 329 11.46 -12.21 2.57
C SER A 329 10.58 -10.96 2.65
N TYR A 330 9.26 -11.11 2.71
CA TYR A 330 8.32 -10.01 2.92
C TYR A 330 8.48 -9.38 4.30
N ALA A 331 8.57 -10.19 5.36
CA ALA A 331 8.77 -9.66 6.72
C ALA A 331 10.08 -8.85 6.83
N VAL A 332 11.19 -9.37 6.28
CA VAL A 332 12.49 -8.69 6.24
C VAL A 332 12.42 -7.42 5.39
N ALA A 333 11.82 -7.49 4.19
CA ALA A 333 11.65 -6.33 3.32
C ALA A 333 10.84 -5.22 4.02
N GLY A 334 9.75 -5.57 4.70
CA GLY A 334 8.94 -4.64 5.47
C GLY A 334 9.70 -3.99 6.63
N LEU A 335 10.51 -4.77 7.34
CA LEU A 335 11.36 -4.25 8.42
C LEU A 335 12.42 -3.27 7.87
N VAL A 336 13.11 -3.64 6.79
CA VAL A 336 14.10 -2.78 6.12
C VAL A 336 13.46 -1.49 5.62
N LEU A 337 12.30 -1.57 4.95
CA LEU A 337 11.53 -0.42 4.49
C LEU A 337 11.14 0.50 5.65
N THR A 338 10.76 -0.08 6.80
CA THR A 338 10.40 0.68 7.99
C THR A 338 11.61 1.43 8.58
N LEU A 339 12.78 0.77 8.67
CA LEU A 339 14.01 1.38 9.19
C LEU A 339 14.52 2.52 8.29
N VAL A 340 14.54 2.32 6.97
CA VAL A 340 14.96 3.33 5.99
C VAL A 340 13.91 4.44 5.88
N GLY A 341 12.63 4.05 5.82
CA GLY A 341 11.49 4.93 5.66
C GLY A 341 11.36 5.94 6.79
N LYS A 342 11.65 5.55 8.04
CA LYS A 342 11.65 6.48 9.18
C LYS A 342 12.59 7.66 8.95
N ARG A 343 13.86 7.37 8.64
CA ARG A 343 14.89 8.40 8.40
C ARG A 343 14.53 9.30 7.23
N TRP A 344 14.02 8.70 6.15
CA TRP A 344 13.60 9.43 4.97
C TRP A 344 12.40 10.34 5.23
N TRP A 345 11.41 9.85 5.98
CA TRP A 345 10.20 10.60 6.31
C TRP A 345 10.51 11.80 7.20
N GLU A 346 11.36 11.64 8.21
CA GLU A 346 11.84 12.73 9.09
C GLU A 346 12.52 13.84 8.27
N ALA A 347 13.47 13.50 7.40
CA ALA A 347 14.16 14.45 6.53
C ALA A 347 13.17 15.21 5.62
N ARG A 348 12.21 14.51 5.04
CA ARG A 348 11.20 15.11 4.15
C ARG A 348 10.19 15.98 4.91
N ARG A 349 9.89 15.65 6.17
CA ARG A 349 9.02 16.44 7.05
C ARG A 349 9.70 17.75 7.43
N ILE A 350 10.96 17.70 7.87
CA ILE A 350 11.77 18.88 8.19
C ILE A 350 11.80 19.83 6.97
N ARG A 351 12.13 19.30 5.79
CA ARG A 351 12.17 20.11 4.56
C ARG A 351 10.82 20.73 4.22
N ARG A 352 9.69 20.04 4.48
CA ARG A 352 8.34 20.59 4.25
C ARG A 352 8.01 21.72 5.22
N ILE A 353 8.36 21.57 6.49
CA ILE A 353 8.15 22.61 7.52
C ILE A 353 8.98 23.84 7.16
N VAL A 354 10.26 23.66 6.84
CA VAL A 354 11.17 24.75 6.47
C VAL A 354 10.74 25.47 5.19
N THR A 355 10.12 24.78 4.22
CA THR A 355 9.70 25.38 2.94
C THR A 355 8.27 25.91 2.92
N GLY A 356 7.54 25.83 4.05
CA GLY A 356 6.15 26.29 4.16
C GLY A 356 5.15 25.62 3.19
N ARG A 357 5.51 24.48 2.57
CA ARG A 357 4.70 23.82 1.54
C ARG A 357 3.57 23.00 2.17
N THR A 358 2.33 23.43 1.95
CA THR A 358 1.12 22.66 2.32
C THR A 358 0.58 21.84 1.15
N THR A 359 -0.13 20.76 1.46
CA THR A 359 -0.86 19.92 0.49
C THR A 359 -2.31 20.38 0.35
N MET A 360 -2.92 20.21 -0.83
CA MET A 360 -4.34 20.54 -1.07
C MET A 360 -5.29 19.90 -0.05
N PHE A 361 -5.01 18.67 0.41
CA PHE A 361 -5.81 18.02 1.45
C PHE A 361 -5.71 18.71 2.81
N ALA A 362 -4.50 19.13 3.21
CA ALA A 362 -4.29 19.85 4.46
C ALA A 362 -5.01 21.20 4.43
N ASP A 363 -4.95 21.92 3.30
CA ASP A 363 -5.72 23.15 3.11
C ASP A 363 -7.22 22.88 3.20
N ALA A 364 -7.72 21.87 2.49
CA ALA A 364 -9.14 21.51 2.50
C ALA A 364 -9.63 21.10 3.90
N GLN A 365 -8.82 20.34 4.67
CA GLN A 365 -9.13 20.00 6.05
C GLN A 365 -9.16 21.21 6.97
N THR A 366 -8.26 22.17 6.74
CA THR A 366 -8.19 23.41 7.53
C THR A 366 -9.42 24.28 7.23
N ALA A 367 -9.73 24.50 5.96
CA ALA A 367 -10.93 25.22 5.52
C ALA A 367 -12.23 24.55 6.01
N ASN A 368 -12.28 23.21 6.01
CA ASN A 368 -13.44 22.49 6.52
C ASN A 368 -13.58 22.62 8.04
N ARG A 369 -12.47 22.60 8.79
CA ARG A 369 -12.50 22.82 10.24
C ARG A 369 -12.97 24.23 10.57
N GLU A 370 -12.43 25.23 9.88
CA GLU A 370 -12.83 26.64 10.05
C GLU A 370 -14.32 26.82 9.74
N PHE A 371 -14.81 26.24 8.64
CA PHE A 371 -16.22 26.27 8.26
C PHE A 371 -17.13 25.65 9.34
N LEU A 372 -16.80 24.45 9.82
CA LEU A 372 -17.57 23.77 10.87
C LEU A 372 -17.54 24.54 12.20
N THR A 373 -16.43 25.22 12.50
CA THR A 373 -16.31 26.04 13.70
C THR A 373 -17.22 27.27 13.59
N ALA A 374 -17.22 27.96 12.44
CA ALA A 374 -18.10 29.09 12.20
C ALA A 374 -19.59 28.71 12.25
N GLU A 375 -19.96 27.57 11.65
CA GLU A 375 -21.33 27.05 11.69
C GLU A 375 -21.76 26.70 13.12
N ARG A 376 -20.88 26.03 13.89
CA ARG A 376 -21.11 25.73 15.31
C ARG A 376 -21.35 27.02 16.10
N ASP A 377 -20.50 28.02 15.92
CA ASP A 377 -20.57 29.28 16.66
C ASP A 377 -21.84 30.06 16.32
N GLU A 378 -22.29 30.03 15.05
CA GLU A 378 -23.57 30.61 14.65
C GLU A 378 -24.77 29.88 15.29
N VAL A 379 -24.74 28.54 15.33
CA VAL A 379 -25.80 27.75 15.98
C VAL A 379 -25.86 28.03 17.48
N LEU A 380 -24.70 28.15 18.14
CA LEU A 380 -24.62 28.50 19.56
C LEU A 380 -25.17 29.91 19.80
N ALA A 381 -24.79 30.89 18.97
CA ALA A 381 -25.27 32.26 19.08
C ALA A 381 -26.80 32.37 18.94
N ARG A 382 -27.42 31.60 18.02
CA ARG A 382 -28.89 31.53 17.90
C ARG A 382 -29.59 31.05 19.17
N HIS A 383 -28.90 30.29 20.01
CA HIS A 383 -29.44 29.75 21.27
C HIS A 383 -28.94 30.52 22.50
N GLY A 384 -28.29 31.67 22.33
CA GLY A 384 -27.78 32.46 23.45
C GLY A 384 -26.58 31.82 24.15
N LEU A 385 -25.81 31.00 23.43
CA LEU A 385 -24.63 30.30 23.94
C LEU A 385 -23.38 30.78 23.19
N VAL A 386 -22.24 30.85 23.88
CA VAL A 386 -20.93 31.13 23.28
C VAL A 386 -19.98 30.00 23.64
N ALA A 387 -19.26 29.49 22.64
CA ALA A 387 -18.15 28.59 22.86
C ALA A 387 -16.92 29.43 23.25
N THR A 388 -16.32 29.12 24.40
CA THR A 388 -14.98 29.60 24.73
C THR A 388 -13.93 28.85 23.93
N ASP A 389 -12.73 29.41 23.76
CA ASP A 389 -11.61 28.79 23.01
C ASP A 389 -11.17 27.42 23.56
N THR A 390 -11.58 27.10 24.79
CA THR A 390 -11.37 25.79 25.46
C THR A 390 -12.48 24.77 25.19
N GLY A 391 -13.49 25.11 24.38
CA GLY A 391 -14.63 24.23 24.07
C GLY A 391 -15.72 24.18 25.14
N THR A 392 -15.63 25.01 26.19
CA THR A 392 -16.66 25.10 27.24
C THR A 392 -17.81 26.00 26.77
N ILE A 393 -19.05 25.52 26.86
CA ILE A 393 -20.25 26.26 26.46
C ILE A 393 -20.70 27.16 27.61
N ALA A 394 -20.65 28.48 27.43
CA ALA A 394 -21.16 29.46 28.39
C ALA A 394 -22.47 30.10 27.89
N THR A 395 -23.36 30.43 28.81
CA THR A 395 -24.57 31.24 28.52
C THR A 395 -24.17 32.70 28.35
N ILE A 396 -24.63 33.34 27.26
CA ILE A 396 -24.37 34.75 26.97
C ILE A 396 -25.04 35.62 28.04
N THR A 397 -24.31 36.56 28.63
CA THR A 397 -24.88 37.54 29.56
C THR A 397 -25.74 38.57 28.80
N PRO A 398 -26.80 39.16 29.40
CA PRO A 398 -27.69 40.10 28.70
C PRO A 398 -26.97 41.28 28.03
N GLU A 399 -25.89 41.78 28.65
CA GLU A 399 -25.08 42.89 28.13
C GLU A 399 -24.21 42.51 26.92
N GLU A 400 -23.70 41.27 26.89
CA GLU A 400 -22.96 40.74 25.73
C GLU A 400 -23.87 40.46 24.54
N ARG A 401 -25.11 40.03 24.80
CA ARG A 401 -26.13 39.84 23.77
C ARG A 401 -26.43 41.13 23.02
N GLU A 402 -26.56 42.25 23.74
CA GLU A 402 -26.77 43.58 23.15
C GLU A 402 -25.55 44.12 22.38
N ARG A 403 -24.32 43.66 22.67
CA ARG A 403 -23.11 44.00 21.91
C ARG A 403 -23.03 43.22 20.59
N LEU A 404 -23.38 41.94 20.62
CA LEU A 404 -23.41 41.07 19.45
C LEU A 404 -24.54 41.44 18.48
N GLU A 405 -25.73 41.79 18.99
CA GLU A 405 -26.85 42.29 18.16
C GLU A 405 -26.53 43.61 17.45
N ARG A 406 -25.53 44.37 17.94
CA ARG A 406 -24.99 45.60 17.30
C ARG A 406 -23.84 45.35 16.33
N GLY A 407 -23.36 44.11 16.18
CA GLY A 407 -22.34 43.74 15.20
C GLY A 407 -20.88 44.00 15.63
N GLU A 408 -20.61 44.24 16.91
CA GLU A 408 -19.25 44.46 17.43
C GLU A 408 -18.60 43.12 17.82
N ARG A 409 -17.42 42.78 17.24
CA ARG A 409 -16.68 41.55 17.58
C ARG A 409 -15.86 41.72 18.85
N ALA A 410 -15.78 40.66 19.66
CA ALA A 410 -15.01 40.61 20.90
C ALA A 410 -13.49 40.76 20.67
N VAL A 411 -12.83 41.38 21.65
CA VAL A 411 -11.38 41.59 21.72
C VAL A 411 -10.71 40.34 22.30
N ASP A 412 -9.62 39.95 21.64
CA ASP A 412 -8.73 38.82 21.93
C ASP A 412 -8.06 38.98 23.31
N ASP A 413 -8.14 37.97 24.19
CA ASP A 413 -7.39 37.94 25.45
C ASP A 413 -6.50 36.70 25.49
N ASP A 414 -5.20 36.96 25.55
CA ASP A 414 -4.10 36.04 25.27
C ASP A 414 -3.70 35.29 26.56
N GLN A 415 -4.12 34.02 26.73
CA GLN A 415 -3.57 33.12 27.75
C GLN A 415 -3.48 31.66 27.26
N PRO A 416 -2.33 30.98 27.38
CA PRO A 416 -2.16 29.63 26.86
C PRO A 416 -2.50 28.60 27.94
N LEU A 417 -3.35 27.59 27.67
CA LEU A 417 -3.24 26.23 28.22
C LEU A 417 -4.35 25.26 27.73
N GLY A 418 -3.94 24.33 26.86
CA GLY A 418 -4.12 22.86 26.98
C GLY A 418 -5.52 22.24 27.01
N ASP A 419 -5.89 21.59 25.90
CA ASP A 419 -7.14 20.85 25.69
C ASP A 419 -7.09 19.40 26.26
N MET A 420 -8.13 18.95 26.98
CA MET A 420 -8.16 17.66 27.71
C MET A 420 -8.52 16.43 26.86
N LEU A 421 -9.03 16.62 25.63
CA LEU A 421 -9.56 15.51 24.82
C LEU A 421 -8.55 14.92 23.82
N LEU A 422 -7.49 15.66 23.53
CA LEU A 422 -6.38 15.26 22.69
C LEU A 422 -5.12 15.53 23.50
N GLY A 423 -4.58 14.48 24.15
CA GLY A 423 -3.40 14.57 25.01
C GLY A 423 -2.38 15.59 24.50
N GLY A 424 -1.88 16.44 25.42
CA GLY A 424 -1.13 17.64 25.12
C GLY A 424 0.00 17.46 24.11
N ALA A 425 0.46 18.59 23.55
CA ALA A 425 1.46 18.65 22.47
C ALA A 425 2.80 17.90 22.75
N GLY A 426 3.02 17.43 23.98
CA GLY A 426 3.99 16.38 24.29
C GLY A 426 3.30 15.03 24.46
N GLY A 427 3.44 14.15 23.47
CA GLY A 427 3.07 12.75 23.62
C GLY A 427 3.70 12.12 24.88
N LEU A 428 3.08 11.05 25.38
CA LEU A 428 3.55 10.30 26.56
C LEU A 428 4.92 9.65 26.30
N GLU A 429 6.00 10.42 26.48
CA GLU A 429 7.33 10.04 26.98
C GLU A 429 8.29 11.23 26.82
N ALA A 430 8.89 11.67 27.92
CA ALA A 430 10.03 12.59 27.92
C ALA A 430 11.31 11.81 27.62
N GLU A 431 11.58 11.58 26.34
CA GLU A 431 12.91 11.15 25.87
C GLU A 431 13.64 12.40 25.37
N GLU A 432 14.80 12.72 25.94
CA GLU A 432 15.61 13.88 25.53
C GLU A 432 15.87 13.83 24.02
N MET A 433 15.24 14.74 23.28
CA MET A 433 15.48 14.92 21.86
C MET A 433 16.92 15.38 21.67
N SER A 434 17.79 14.50 21.17
CA SER A 434 19.13 14.86 20.68
C SER A 434 18.98 15.85 19.51
N THR A 435 19.02 17.14 19.80
CA THR A 435 19.02 18.22 18.81
C THR A 435 20.37 18.26 18.10
N ARG A 436 20.44 17.74 16.87
CA ARG A 436 21.56 18.04 15.97
C ARG A 436 21.25 19.31 15.19
N PRO A 437 22.19 20.27 15.08
CA PRO A 437 22.01 21.47 14.25
C PRO A 437 21.74 21.09 12.79
N VAL A 438 20.81 21.80 12.15
CA VAL A 438 20.50 21.65 10.72
C VAL A 438 21.03 22.89 10.01
N ASP A 439 22.03 22.72 9.14
CA ASP A 439 22.57 23.79 8.31
C ASP A 439 21.58 24.15 7.19
N VAL A 440 20.99 25.34 7.28
CA VAL A 440 20.15 25.91 6.21
C VAL A 440 21.07 26.65 5.24
N VAL A 441 21.51 25.95 4.18
CA VAL A 441 22.25 26.59 3.09
C VAL A 441 21.27 27.39 2.23
N ALA A 442 21.31 28.71 2.35
CA ALA A 442 20.60 29.61 1.44
C ALA A 442 21.12 29.44 0.00
N GLY A 443 20.24 29.04 -0.92
CA GLY A 443 20.60 28.81 -2.32
C GLY A 443 21.05 30.09 -3.06
N PRO A 444 21.88 29.97 -4.10
CA PRO A 444 22.48 31.12 -4.77
C PRO A 444 21.45 31.97 -5.50
N ARG A 445 21.49 33.28 -5.22
CA ARG A 445 20.71 34.34 -5.89
C ARG A 445 20.98 34.30 -7.40
N ARG A 446 19.96 33.98 -8.22
CA ARG A 446 19.94 34.36 -9.64
C ARG A 446 19.59 35.84 -9.72
N GLY A 447 20.55 36.66 -10.13
CA GLY A 447 20.33 38.07 -10.41
C GLY A 447 19.45 38.27 -11.65
N ALA A 448 18.32 38.93 -11.46
CA ALA A 448 17.67 39.78 -12.46
C ALA A 448 17.86 41.21 -11.91
N GLY A 449 18.39 42.22 -12.61
CA GLY A 449 18.21 42.60 -14.01
C GLY A 449 17.69 44.04 -13.95
N ALA A 450 18.45 45.01 -14.48
CA ALA A 450 17.99 46.39 -14.60
C ALA A 450 18.41 46.94 -15.98
N GLU A 451 17.48 46.83 -16.93
CA GLU A 451 17.27 47.83 -17.99
C GLU A 451 16.73 49.11 -17.33
N GLY A 452 17.00 50.34 -17.74
CA GLY A 452 17.73 50.86 -18.89
C GLY A 452 17.57 52.38 -19.00
N THR A 453 18.04 52.89 -20.15
CA THR A 453 17.80 54.21 -20.77
C THR A 453 18.75 55.38 -20.41
N GLY A 454 19.47 55.85 -21.45
CA GLY A 454 19.37 57.27 -21.83
C GLY A 454 20.64 58.13 -21.92
N ARG A 455 21.19 58.20 -23.14
CA ARG A 455 21.58 59.45 -23.85
C ARG A 455 23.05 59.95 -23.77
N SER A 456 23.45 60.38 -24.96
CA SER A 456 24.68 60.98 -25.47
C SER A 456 25.15 62.27 -24.78
N ASP A 457 26.45 62.47 -24.60
CA ASP A 457 27.25 63.40 -25.43
C ASP A 457 28.71 63.55 -24.93
N ASP A 458 29.60 63.50 -25.91
CA ASP A 458 30.79 64.34 -26.15
C ASP A 458 31.49 65.05 -24.97
N ARG A 459 32.78 64.72 -24.75
CA ARG A 459 33.88 65.66 -24.46
C ARG A 459 35.25 64.97 -24.31
N GLY A 460 36.17 65.33 -25.20
CA GLY A 460 37.45 65.94 -24.79
C GLY A 460 38.63 65.06 -24.34
N GLY A 461 39.48 64.71 -25.31
CA GLY A 461 40.89 65.18 -25.36
C GLY A 461 41.92 64.73 -24.33
N ARG A 462 42.90 63.94 -24.78
CA ARG A 462 44.37 63.97 -24.51
C ARG A 462 44.96 62.72 -25.19
N GLY A 463 46.00 62.69 -26.02
CA GLY A 463 47.10 63.63 -26.28
C GLY A 463 48.43 62.88 -26.10
N GLY A 464 49.13 62.59 -27.20
CA GLY A 464 50.52 62.07 -27.26
C GLY A 464 50.64 60.71 -27.96
N GLY A 465 51.45 60.48 -28.99
CA GLY A 465 52.49 61.27 -29.63
C GLY A 465 53.72 60.40 -29.91
N ARG A 466 54.01 60.17 -31.19
CA ARG A 466 55.29 59.76 -31.83
C ARG A 466 55.67 58.27 -31.91
N GLY A 467 56.06 57.88 -33.13
CA GLY A 467 56.88 56.69 -33.43
C GLY A 467 56.85 56.35 -34.92
N ARG A 468 57.80 56.89 -35.68
CA ARG A 468 57.96 56.74 -37.14
C ARG A 468 58.74 55.46 -37.47
N ALA A 469 58.39 54.84 -38.61
CA ALA A 469 59.24 54.07 -39.53
C ALA A 469 60.13 52.92 -38.97
N SER A 470 59.90 51.69 -39.40
CA SER A 470 60.56 51.03 -40.55
C SER A 470 59.73 49.80 -40.95
#